data_AF-A0A0G1KKT7-F1
#
_entry.id   AF-A0A0G1KKT7-F1
#
_cell.length_a   1.000
_cell.length_b   1.000
_cell.length_c   1.000
_cell.angle_alpha   90.00
_cell.angle_beta   90.00
_cell.angle_gamma   90.00
#
_symmetry.space_group_name_H-M   'P 1'
#
loop_
_entity.id
_entity.type
_entity.pdbx_description
1 polymer ?
#
loop_
_entity_poly.entity_id
_entity_poly.type
_entity_poly.pdbx_seq_one_letter_code
_entity_poly.pdbx_strand_id
1 'polypeptide(L)'
;MSHLHEDKIKFLEEKANAVRQSIIEMLVEAGSGHTAGPLGMADVFTAFYFHILNHNPKKPYWEERDRLILSNGHICPVRYAAMAHAGYFPLEELKTLRKLGTRLQGHPHRTALPGVETTSGPLGSGLSQASGYAYGAKMDNRKFKVYCFMSDGEQQAGNTWEAAMFSGKYKLNNLIGLIDRNNIQIDGMTEDIMPLEPLRAKYEAFNWHVLEIDGHNFEEIVNAVEEAKAIYEKPTVIISHNIPGKGIKEIEFDYKWHGIPPNKEQAAKFLAELRTLGGKIKSEHE
;
A
#
# COMPACT_ATOMS: atom_id res chain seq x y z
N MET A 1 -22.33 -4.34 8.81
CA MET A 1 -20.92 -4.62 8.43
C MET A 1 -20.91 -5.96 7.73
N SER A 2 -20.34 -6.06 6.51
CA SER A 2 -20.15 -7.37 5.89
C SER A 2 -19.00 -8.05 6.62
N HIS A 3 -19.29 -8.99 7.51
CA HIS A 3 -18.26 -9.80 8.12
C HIS A 3 -17.54 -10.61 7.04
N LEU A 4 -16.20 -10.59 7.06
CA LEU A 4 -15.41 -11.51 6.25
C LEU A 4 -15.66 -12.92 6.79
N HIS A 5 -16.07 -13.84 5.91
CA HIS A 5 -16.15 -15.24 6.28
C HIS A 5 -14.74 -15.80 6.51
N GLU A 6 -14.59 -16.79 7.41
CA GLU A 6 -13.29 -17.41 7.74
C GLU A 6 -12.53 -17.89 6.49
N ASP A 7 -13.23 -18.53 5.55
CA ASP A 7 -12.63 -18.96 4.27
C ASP A 7 -12.04 -17.79 3.46
N LYS A 8 -12.69 -16.62 3.51
CA LYS A 8 -12.20 -15.43 2.82
C LYS A 8 -10.98 -14.86 3.52
N ILE A 9 -10.94 -14.85 4.85
CA ILE A 9 -9.77 -14.44 5.63
C ILE A 9 -8.59 -15.34 5.29
N LYS A 10 -8.77 -16.66 5.37
CA LYS A 10 -7.74 -17.63 5.01
C LYS A 10 -7.20 -17.44 3.59
N PHE A 11 -8.09 -17.24 2.62
CA PHE A 11 -7.69 -16.93 1.25
C PHE A 11 -6.82 -15.66 1.17
N LEU A 12 -7.19 -14.60 1.91
CA LEU A 12 -6.45 -13.34 1.91
C LEU A 12 -5.07 -13.50 2.59
N GLU A 13 -4.97 -14.28 3.67
CA GLU A 13 -3.70 -14.60 4.34
C GLU A 13 -2.73 -15.36 3.41
N GLU A 14 -3.22 -16.42 2.77
CA GLU A 14 -2.44 -17.19 1.79
C GLU A 14 -2.01 -16.31 0.60
N LYS A 15 -2.92 -15.44 0.13
CA LYS A 15 -2.65 -14.53 -0.98
C LYS A 15 -1.62 -13.47 -0.61
N ALA A 16 -1.68 -12.90 0.58
CA ALA A 16 -0.71 -11.92 1.04
C ALA A 16 0.67 -12.55 1.23
N ASN A 17 0.74 -13.80 1.69
CA ASN A 17 1.99 -14.55 1.72
C ASN A 17 2.56 -14.80 0.32
N ALA A 18 1.72 -15.14 -0.66
CA ALA A 18 2.15 -15.28 -2.06
C ALA A 18 2.65 -13.94 -2.65
N VAL A 19 2.01 -12.83 -2.30
CA VAL A 19 2.47 -11.48 -2.66
C VAL A 19 3.84 -11.18 -2.04
N ARG A 20 4.08 -11.52 -0.77
CA ARG A 20 5.41 -11.39 -0.12
C ARG A 20 6.49 -12.19 -0.84
N GLN A 21 6.20 -13.43 -1.22
CA GLN A 21 7.14 -14.25 -1.98
C GLN A 21 7.50 -13.60 -3.32
N SER A 22 6.50 -13.11 -4.07
CA SER A 22 6.74 -12.40 -5.32
C SER A 22 7.58 -11.13 -5.13
N ILE A 23 7.36 -10.38 -4.04
CA ILE A 23 8.18 -9.19 -3.72
C ILE A 23 9.66 -9.58 -3.56
N ILE A 24 9.97 -10.64 -2.82
CA ILE A 24 11.35 -11.11 -2.65
C ILE A 24 11.96 -11.51 -4.00
N GLU A 25 11.25 -12.31 -4.80
CA GLU A 25 11.73 -12.74 -6.12
C GLU A 25 12.01 -11.56 -7.06
N MET A 26 11.12 -10.56 -7.07
CA MET A 26 11.29 -9.32 -7.84
C MET A 26 12.55 -8.55 -7.45
N LEU A 27 12.77 -8.37 -6.14
CA LEU A 27 13.86 -7.54 -5.63
C LEU A 27 15.22 -8.19 -5.85
N VAL A 28 15.30 -9.51 -5.72
CA VAL A 28 16.52 -10.30 -5.98
C VAL A 28 16.88 -10.24 -7.46
N GLU A 29 15.91 -10.43 -8.34
CA GLU A 29 16.13 -10.38 -9.78
C GLU A 29 16.51 -8.96 -10.24
N ALA A 30 15.92 -7.93 -9.65
CA ALA A 30 16.28 -6.54 -9.94
C ALA A 30 17.65 -6.13 -9.37
N GLY A 31 18.12 -6.79 -8.30
CA GLY A 31 19.31 -6.38 -7.55
C GLY A 31 19.20 -4.99 -6.93
N SER A 32 17.98 -4.44 -6.82
CA SER A 32 17.73 -3.06 -6.40
C SER A 32 16.26 -2.89 -5.98
N GLY A 33 15.98 -2.11 -4.94
CA GLY A 33 14.62 -1.76 -4.52
C GLY A 33 14.46 -1.61 -3.02
N HIS A 34 13.21 -1.54 -2.57
CA HIS A 34 12.83 -1.33 -1.18
C HIS A 34 12.20 -2.61 -0.66
N THR A 35 12.66 -3.13 0.48
CA THR A 35 12.23 -4.46 0.99
C THR A 35 11.20 -4.33 2.09
N ALA A 36 11.52 -3.57 3.14
CA ALA A 36 10.72 -3.54 4.35
C ALA A 36 9.29 -3.00 4.14
N GLY A 37 9.17 -1.87 3.44
CA GLY A 37 7.87 -1.23 3.16
C GLY A 37 6.91 -2.12 2.35
N PRO A 38 7.32 -2.66 1.17
CA PRO A 38 6.48 -3.58 0.41
C PRO A 38 6.00 -4.81 1.20
N LEU A 39 6.86 -5.42 2.02
CA LEU A 39 6.50 -6.58 2.83
C LEU A 39 5.48 -6.23 3.93
N GLY A 40 5.68 -5.09 4.60
CA GLY A 40 4.76 -4.59 5.63
C GLY A 40 3.36 -4.31 5.06
N MET A 41 3.28 -3.79 3.84
CA MET A 41 2.03 -3.41 3.20
C MET A 41 1.34 -4.54 2.41
N ALA A 42 1.87 -5.77 2.43
CA ALA A 42 1.33 -6.88 1.64
C ALA A 42 -0.11 -7.26 2.02
N ASP A 43 -0.48 -7.22 3.30
CA ASP A 43 -1.85 -7.54 3.74
C ASP A 43 -2.84 -6.46 3.28
N VAL A 44 -2.51 -5.18 3.49
CA VAL A 44 -3.30 -4.04 3.00
C VAL A 44 -3.51 -4.11 1.48
N PHE A 45 -2.45 -4.29 0.69
CA PHE A 45 -2.59 -4.41 -0.77
C PHE A 45 -3.42 -5.63 -1.17
N THR A 46 -3.30 -6.75 -0.45
CA THR A 46 -4.10 -7.95 -0.71
C THR A 46 -5.58 -7.71 -0.39
N ALA A 47 -5.91 -7.10 0.75
CA ALA A 47 -7.29 -6.72 1.07
C ALA A 47 -7.87 -5.81 -0.03
N PHE A 48 -7.07 -4.87 -0.53
CA PHE A 48 -7.49 -3.94 -1.56
C PHE A 48 -7.78 -4.59 -2.92
N TYR A 49 -6.83 -5.36 -3.45
CA TYR A 49 -6.97 -5.96 -4.79
C TYR A 49 -7.85 -7.20 -4.84
N PHE A 50 -8.19 -7.81 -3.69
CA PHE A 50 -8.94 -9.06 -3.66
C PHE A 50 -10.27 -8.97 -2.90
N HIS A 51 -10.62 -7.80 -2.37
CA HIS A 51 -11.89 -7.61 -1.68
C HIS A 51 -12.45 -6.17 -1.77
N ILE A 52 -11.63 -5.14 -1.51
CA ILE A 52 -12.14 -3.78 -1.28
C ILE A 52 -12.34 -2.97 -2.56
N LEU A 53 -11.36 -2.99 -3.48
CA LEU A 53 -11.40 -2.18 -4.70
C LEU A 53 -12.51 -2.69 -5.63
N ASN A 54 -13.29 -1.78 -6.18
CA ASN A 54 -14.08 -2.04 -7.37
C ASN A 54 -13.19 -1.87 -8.61
N HIS A 55 -12.64 -2.96 -9.13
CA HIS A 55 -11.72 -2.90 -10.27
C HIS A 55 -11.88 -4.10 -11.20
N ASN A 56 -11.35 -3.96 -12.42
CA ASN A 56 -11.30 -5.05 -13.39
C ASN A 56 -9.92 -5.08 -14.06
N PRO A 57 -9.10 -6.13 -13.85
CA PRO A 57 -7.76 -6.23 -14.42
C PRO A 57 -7.75 -6.26 -15.96
N LYS A 58 -8.84 -6.72 -16.59
CA LYS A 58 -9.00 -6.73 -18.06
C LYS A 58 -9.53 -5.42 -18.62
N LYS A 59 -9.94 -4.48 -17.76
CA LYS A 59 -10.40 -3.13 -18.13
C LYS A 59 -9.70 -2.07 -17.24
N PRO A 60 -8.37 -1.92 -17.33
CA PRO A 60 -7.60 -1.01 -16.47
C PRO A 60 -7.94 0.48 -16.66
N TYR A 61 -8.66 0.84 -17.73
CA TYR A 61 -9.14 2.20 -18.00
C TYR A 61 -10.65 2.37 -17.80
N TRP A 62 -11.33 1.39 -17.19
CA TRP A 62 -12.76 1.50 -16.87
C TRP A 62 -13.03 2.76 -16.05
N GLU A 63 -13.91 3.64 -16.53
CA GLU A 63 -14.13 4.95 -15.89
C GLU A 63 -14.61 4.84 -14.44
N GLU A 64 -15.56 3.93 -14.15
CA GLU A 64 -16.23 3.80 -12.85
C GLU A 64 -15.50 2.94 -11.82
N ARG A 65 -14.29 2.44 -12.13
CA ARG A 65 -13.50 1.68 -11.15
C ARG A 65 -13.00 2.59 -10.02
N ASP A 66 -12.61 2.03 -8.89
CA ASP A 66 -11.89 2.77 -7.86
C ASP A 66 -10.48 3.14 -8.30
N ARG A 67 -9.93 4.20 -7.70
CA ARG A 67 -8.59 4.72 -7.98
C ARG A 67 -7.69 4.49 -6.79
N LEU A 68 -6.51 3.93 -7.00
CA LEU A 68 -5.49 3.76 -5.96
C LEU A 68 -4.22 4.53 -6.34
N ILE A 69 -3.95 5.58 -5.58
CA ILE A 69 -2.75 6.40 -5.67
C ILE A 69 -1.76 5.91 -4.61
N LEU A 70 -0.53 5.61 -5.05
CA LEU A 70 0.56 5.22 -4.17
C LEU A 70 1.50 6.41 -4.03
N SER A 71 1.38 7.16 -2.94
CA SER A 71 2.15 8.38 -2.68
C SER A 71 3.61 8.07 -2.36
N ASN A 72 3.83 7.11 -1.45
CA ASN A 72 5.11 6.50 -1.14
C ASN A 72 5.56 5.53 -2.25
N GLY A 73 5.74 6.04 -3.47
CA GLY A 73 5.96 5.25 -4.69
C GLY A 73 7.11 4.25 -4.62
N HIS A 74 8.07 4.45 -3.73
CA HIS A 74 9.21 3.56 -3.54
C HIS A 74 8.78 2.11 -3.18
N ILE A 75 7.60 1.94 -2.55
CA ILE A 75 7.03 0.62 -2.24
C ILE A 75 6.32 -0.04 -3.43
N CYS A 76 6.48 0.44 -4.66
CA CYS A 76 5.81 -0.11 -5.84
C CYS A 76 5.93 -1.64 -6.08
N PRO A 77 6.95 -2.39 -5.58
CA PRO A 77 6.94 -3.85 -5.70
C PRO A 77 5.67 -4.51 -5.16
N VAL A 78 5.11 -4.07 -4.02
CA VAL A 78 3.89 -4.68 -3.48
C VAL A 78 2.67 -4.40 -4.37
N ARG A 79 2.58 -3.18 -4.93
CA ARG A 79 1.52 -2.84 -5.89
C ARG A 79 1.60 -3.71 -7.13
N TYR A 80 2.80 -3.86 -7.71
CA TYR A 80 2.98 -4.67 -8.91
C TYR A 80 2.68 -6.13 -8.65
N ALA A 81 3.17 -6.70 -7.54
CA ALA A 81 2.86 -8.07 -7.13
C ALA A 81 1.34 -8.26 -6.97
N ALA A 82 0.65 -7.39 -6.23
CA ALA A 82 -0.81 -7.48 -6.07
C ALA A 82 -1.57 -7.36 -7.41
N MET A 83 -1.16 -6.45 -8.30
CA MET A 83 -1.74 -6.31 -9.63
C MET A 83 -1.53 -7.56 -10.50
N ALA A 84 -0.35 -8.17 -10.47
CA ALA A 84 -0.07 -9.40 -11.21
C ALA A 84 -0.90 -10.57 -10.70
N HIS A 85 -0.94 -10.77 -9.38
CA HIS A 85 -1.79 -11.79 -8.74
C HIS A 85 -3.29 -11.55 -9.01
N ALA A 86 -3.72 -10.30 -9.16
CA ALA A 86 -5.08 -9.95 -9.56
C ALA A 86 -5.33 -10.07 -11.08
N GLY A 87 -4.32 -10.41 -11.89
CA GLY A 87 -4.47 -10.73 -13.30
C GLY A 87 -4.38 -9.55 -14.28
N TYR A 88 -3.83 -8.39 -13.84
CA TYR A 88 -3.53 -7.26 -14.74
C TYR A 88 -2.47 -7.63 -15.77
N PHE A 89 -1.50 -8.46 -15.37
CA PHE A 89 -0.42 -8.97 -16.22
C PHE A 89 0.16 -10.27 -15.63
N PRO A 90 0.91 -11.07 -16.41
CA PRO A 90 1.46 -12.35 -15.93
C PRO A 90 2.47 -12.20 -14.80
N LEU A 91 2.50 -13.16 -13.86
CA LEU A 91 3.44 -13.17 -12.73
C LEU A 91 4.91 -13.13 -13.18
N GLU A 92 5.27 -13.81 -14.28
CA GLU A 92 6.65 -13.81 -14.79
C GLU A 92 7.16 -12.40 -15.16
N GLU A 93 6.27 -11.46 -15.49
CA GLU A 93 6.67 -10.09 -15.80
C GLU A 93 7.23 -9.36 -14.56
N LEU A 94 6.91 -9.82 -13.34
CA LEU A 94 7.44 -9.25 -12.11
C LEU A 94 8.98 -9.27 -12.08
N LYS A 95 9.61 -10.27 -12.71
CA LYS A 95 11.07 -10.39 -12.90
C LYS A 95 11.67 -9.31 -13.82
N THR A 96 10.85 -8.42 -14.37
CA THR A 96 11.32 -7.30 -15.18
C THR A 96 11.41 -5.98 -14.41
N LEU A 97 11.13 -5.99 -13.09
CA LEU A 97 11.26 -4.81 -12.23
C LEU A 97 12.60 -4.09 -12.47
N ARG A 98 12.54 -2.77 -12.70
CA ARG A 98 13.69 -1.87 -12.90
C ARG A 98 14.56 -2.17 -14.13
N LYS A 99 14.20 -3.14 -14.98
CA LYS A 99 14.92 -3.40 -16.24
C LYS A 99 14.58 -2.32 -17.27
N LEU A 100 15.59 -1.91 -18.04
CA LEU A 100 15.46 -0.90 -19.09
C LEU A 100 14.39 -1.30 -20.12
N GLY A 101 13.53 -0.36 -20.51
CA GLY A 101 12.50 -0.56 -21.52
C GLY A 101 11.25 -1.32 -21.07
N THR A 102 11.17 -1.72 -19.80
CA THR A 102 10.03 -2.48 -19.26
C THR A 102 9.02 -1.55 -18.59
N ARG A 103 7.78 -2.01 -18.35
CA ARG A 103 6.76 -1.16 -17.70
C ARG A 103 6.79 -1.18 -16.18
N LEU A 104 7.50 -2.12 -15.56
CA LEU A 104 7.66 -2.20 -14.11
C LEU A 104 8.83 -1.34 -13.64
N GLN A 105 8.58 -0.04 -13.56
CA GLN A 105 9.56 0.99 -13.19
C GLN A 105 9.87 0.98 -11.69
N GLY A 106 11.05 1.49 -11.30
CA GLY A 106 11.51 1.51 -9.89
C GLY A 106 10.69 2.40 -8.95
N HIS A 107 9.86 3.26 -9.52
CA HIS A 107 8.73 3.98 -8.95
C HIS A 107 7.56 3.94 -9.95
N PRO A 108 6.29 4.07 -9.53
CA PRO A 108 5.15 4.01 -10.44
C PRO A 108 5.28 5.08 -11.53
N HIS A 109 5.00 4.69 -12.77
CA HIS A 109 5.00 5.58 -13.92
C HIS A 109 3.69 5.39 -14.71
N ARG A 110 2.80 6.39 -14.65
CA ARG A 110 1.41 6.26 -15.13
C ARG A 110 1.30 5.87 -16.60
N THR A 111 2.23 6.32 -17.44
CA THR A 111 2.19 6.08 -18.88
C THR A 111 2.78 4.72 -19.27
N ALA A 112 3.52 4.07 -18.35
CA ALA A 112 4.14 2.78 -18.62
C ALA A 112 3.22 1.60 -18.28
N LEU A 113 2.53 1.65 -17.13
CA LEU A 113 1.73 0.53 -16.62
C LEU A 113 0.23 0.88 -16.53
N PRO A 114 -0.65 0.25 -17.34
CA PRO A 114 -2.09 0.40 -17.21
C PRO A 114 -2.60 0.03 -15.81
N GLY A 115 -3.47 0.86 -15.23
CA GLY A 115 -3.98 0.70 -13.86
C GLY A 115 -3.14 1.44 -12.79
N VAL A 116 -2.08 2.14 -13.20
CA VAL A 116 -1.37 3.11 -12.37
C VAL A 116 -1.91 4.51 -12.65
N GLU A 117 -2.45 5.18 -11.63
CA GLU A 117 -3.12 6.49 -11.80
C GLU A 117 -2.14 7.65 -11.98
N THR A 118 -1.02 7.57 -11.27
CA THR A 118 -0.06 8.68 -11.12
C THR A 118 1.37 8.18 -11.24
N THR A 119 2.25 9.09 -11.63
CA THR A 119 3.69 8.92 -11.43
C THR A 119 4.03 9.43 -10.05
N SER A 120 4.68 8.61 -9.23
CA SER A 120 5.06 8.95 -7.85
C SER A 120 6.52 8.62 -7.58
N GLY A 121 6.98 8.90 -6.36
CA GLY A 121 8.38 8.83 -5.94
C GLY A 121 8.76 10.02 -5.08
N PRO A 122 8.54 11.27 -5.56
CA PRO A 122 8.66 12.45 -4.72
C PRO A 122 7.61 12.44 -3.61
N LEU A 123 8.06 12.18 -2.38
CA LEU A 123 7.20 12.11 -1.19
C LEU A 123 6.45 13.44 -0.98
N GLY A 124 5.23 13.33 -0.48
CA GLY A 124 4.29 14.40 -0.15
C GLY A 124 3.34 14.77 -1.29
N SER A 125 3.52 14.19 -2.48
CA SER A 125 2.80 14.63 -3.68
C SER A 125 1.48 13.87 -3.93
N GLY A 126 1.39 12.62 -3.50
CA GLY A 126 0.26 11.75 -3.84
C GLY A 126 -1.04 12.17 -3.20
N LEU A 127 -1.03 12.69 -1.96
CA LEU A 127 -2.27 13.19 -1.33
C LEU A 127 -2.84 14.39 -2.09
N SER A 128 -2.00 15.31 -2.57
CA SER A 128 -2.42 16.45 -3.40
C SER A 128 -3.02 16.00 -4.72
N GLN A 129 -2.39 15.01 -5.38
CA GLN A 129 -2.92 14.40 -6.60
C GLN A 129 -4.27 13.70 -6.35
N ALA A 130 -4.39 12.95 -5.25
CA ALA A 130 -5.61 12.25 -4.86
C ALA A 130 -6.75 13.21 -4.51
N SER A 131 -6.44 14.31 -3.83
CA SER A 131 -7.36 15.39 -3.51
C SER A 131 -7.93 16.02 -4.78
N GLY A 132 -7.07 16.33 -5.76
CA GLY A 132 -7.51 16.85 -7.05
C GLY A 132 -8.40 15.85 -7.82
N TYR A 133 -8.04 14.57 -7.81
CA TYR A 133 -8.81 13.52 -8.48
C TYR A 133 -10.20 13.34 -7.84
N ALA A 134 -10.25 13.30 -6.50
CA ALA A 134 -11.51 13.21 -5.75
C ALA A 134 -12.39 14.44 -5.93
N TYR A 135 -11.80 15.64 -5.96
CA TYR A 135 -12.52 16.88 -6.19
C TYR A 135 -13.16 16.91 -7.59
N GLY A 136 -12.39 16.60 -8.64
CA GLY A 136 -12.92 16.50 -10.00
C GLY A 136 -14.01 15.42 -10.13
N ALA A 137 -13.82 14.25 -9.52
CA ALA A 137 -14.82 13.19 -9.50
C ALA A 137 -16.16 13.65 -8.88
N LYS A 138 -16.14 14.48 -7.83
CA LYS A 138 -17.37 15.05 -7.25
C LYS A 138 -18.02 16.06 -8.21
N MET A 139 -17.24 16.90 -8.90
CA MET A 139 -17.78 17.82 -9.90
C MET A 139 -18.51 17.08 -11.03
N ASP A 140 -17.97 15.93 -11.41
CA ASP A 140 -18.53 15.07 -12.46
C ASP A 140 -19.60 14.08 -11.95
N ASN A 141 -20.02 14.18 -10.68
CA ASN A 141 -20.96 13.27 -10.03
C ASN A 141 -20.56 11.77 -10.07
N ARG A 142 -19.27 11.46 -10.22
CA ARG A 142 -18.75 10.08 -10.21
C ARG A 142 -18.88 9.47 -8.81
N LYS A 143 -19.09 8.15 -8.76
CA LYS A 143 -19.38 7.42 -7.50
C LYS A 143 -18.24 6.58 -6.98
N PHE A 144 -17.18 6.39 -7.76
CA PHE A 144 -16.01 5.63 -7.33
C PHE A 144 -15.29 6.30 -6.15
N LYS A 145 -14.53 5.50 -5.40
CA LYS A 145 -13.64 5.96 -4.34
C LYS A 145 -12.22 6.19 -4.85
N VAL A 146 -11.56 7.17 -4.25
CA VAL A 146 -10.14 7.45 -4.44
C VAL A 146 -9.43 7.08 -3.15
N TYR A 147 -8.45 6.19 -3.27
CA TYR A 147 -7.61 5.74 -2.18
C TYR A 147 -6.21 6.32 -2.35
N CYS A 148 -5.62 6.82 -1.26
CA CYS A 148 -4.25 7.32 -1.26
C CYS A 148 -3.44 6.63 -0.17
N PHE A 149 -2.47 5.80 -0.57
CA PHE A 149 -1.55 5.17 0.36
C PHE A 149 -0.31 6.04 0.51
N MET A 150 0.04 6.33 1.76
CA MET A 150 1.14 7.21 2.17
C MET A 150 2.00 6.48 3.19
N SER A 151 3.26 6.91 3.38
CA SER A 151 4.03 6.50 4.55
C SER A 151 3.91 7.50 5.69
N ASP A 152 4.29 7.07 6.89
CA ASP A 152 4.44 7.95 8.05
C ASP A 152 5.59 8.96 7.88
N GLY A 153 6.76 8.54 7.38
CA GLY A 153 7.86 9.47 7.05
C GLY A 153 7.47 10.55 6.02
N GLU A 154 6.56 10.24 5.10
CA GLU A 154 6.02 11.20 4.12
C GLU A 154 5.16 12.31 4.77
N GLN A 155 4.65 12.09 5.99
CA GLN A 155 3.87 13.09 6.72
C GLN A 155 4.73 14.30 7.16
N GLN A 156 6.05 14.23 7.00
CA GLN A 156 6.96 15.35 7.26
C GLN A 156 6.98 16.37 6.12
N ALA A 157 6.46 16.00 4.94
CA ALA A 157 6.37 16.92 3.80
C ALA A 157 5.23 17.92 4.00
N GLY A 158 5.53 19.23 3.90
CA GLY A 158 4.54 20.31 4.01
C GLY A 158 3.35 20.16 3.05
N ASN A 159 3.61 19.68 1.83
CA ASN A 159 2.60 19.45 0.80
C ASN A 159 1.48 18.49 1.26
N THR A 160 1.79 17.49 2.08
CA THR A 160 0.80 16.59 2.67
C THR A 160 -0.24 17.36 3.50
N TRP A 161 0.21 18.33 4.29
CA TRP A 161 -0.67 19.14 5.14
C TRP A 161 -1.49 20.16 4.35
N GLU A 162 -0.94 20.71 3.27
CA GLU A 162 -1.70 21.52 2.32
C GLU A 162 -2.87 20.72 1.69
N ALA A 163 -2.59 19.48 1.29
CA ALA A 163 -3.62 18.57 0.75
C ALA A 163 -4.65 18.14 1.81
N ALA A 164 -4.23 17.92 3.06
CA ALA A 164 -5.11 17.62 4.17
C ALA A 164 -6.11 18.77 4.42
N MET A 165 -5.62 20.02 4.46
CA MET A 165 -6.46 21.23 4.55
C MET A 165 -7.45 21.32 3.38
N PHE A 166 -6.96 21.13 2.15
CA PHE A 166 -7.79 21.19 0.95
C PHE A 166 -8.92 20.16 1.00
N SER A 167 -8.59 18.90 1.32
CA SER A 167 -9.57 17.81 1.37
C SER A 167 -10.64 18.02 2.44
N GLY A 168 -10.25 18.53 3.61
CA GLY A 168 -11.16 18.90 4.68
C GLY A 168 -12.10 20.04 4.29
N LYS A 169 -11.57 21.11 3.68
CA LYS A 169 -12.36 22.25 3.17
C LYS A 169 -13.45 21.81 2.20
N TYR A 170 -13.12 20.96 1.25
CA TYR A 170 -14.04 20.52 0.20
C TYR A 170 -14.85 19.26 0.57
N LYS A 171 -14.73 18.77 1.81
CA LYS A 171 -15.46 17.61 2.32
C LYS A 171 -15.35 16.43 1.35
N LEU A 172 -14.12 16.05 0.98
CA LEU A 172 -13.85 15.01 -0.01
C LEU A 172 -14.12 13.60 0.56
N ASN A 173 -15.37 13.28 0.84
CA ASN A 173 -15.82 11.99 1.38
C ASN A 173 -15.67 10.80 0.41
N ASN A 174 -15.27 11.06 -0.83
CA ASN A 174 -14.84 10.05 -1.79
C ASN A 174 -13.32 9.81 -1.77
N LEU A 175 -12.57 10.51 -0.92
CA LEU A 175 -11.15 10.30 -0.65
C LEU A 175 -10.96 9.57 0.68
N ILE A 176 -10.25 8.44 0.63
CA ILE A 176 -9.83 7.67 1.80
C ILE A 176 -8.30 7.55 1.77
N GLY A 177 -7.63 8.19 2.73
CA GLY A 177 -6.20 8.06 2.94
C GLY A 177 -5.88 6.84 3.81
N LEU A 178 -4.74 6.19 3.58
CA LEU A 178 -4.17 5.19 4.47
C LEU A 178 -2.69 5.52 4.69
N ILE A 179 -2.30 5.66 5.95
CA ILE A 179 -0.92 5.90 6.36
C ILE A 179 -0.34 4.56 6.81
N ASP A 180 0.71 4.12 6.13
CA ASP A 180 1.59 3.04 6.58
C ASP A 180 2.40 3.56 7.77
N ARG A 181 1.89 3.30 8.98
CA ARG A 181 2.52 3.67 10.24
C ARG A 181 3.40 2.51 10.70
N ASN A 182 4.62 2.47 10.17
CA ASN A 182 5.58 1.38 10.42
C ASN A 182 6.80 1.82 11.24
N ASN A 183 6.84 3.10 11.63
CA ASN A 183 7.79 3.70 12.55
C ASN A 183 9.23 3.78 12.04
N ILE A 184 9.48 3.50 10.75
CA ILE A 184 10.82 3.58 10.15
C ILE A 184 10.89 4.61 9.04
N GLN A 185 12.07 5.20 8.87
CA GLN A 185 12.48 5.96 7.69
C GLN A 185 13.96 5.67 7.38
N ILE A 186 14.52 6.33 6.35
CA ILE A 186 15.88 6.00 5.86
C ILE A 186 16.93 6.06 6.98
N ASP A 187 16.91 7.12 7.79
CA ASP A 187 17.97 7.37 8.79
C ASP A 187 17.68 6.78 10.18
N GLY A 188 16.55 6.09 10.38
CA GLY A 188 16.21 5.50 11.68
C GLY A 188 14.72 5.41 11.95
N MET A 189 14.36 5.32 13.23
CA MET A 189 12.97 5.37 13.68
C MET A 189 12.40 6.77 13.49
N THR A 190 11.14 6.90 13.08
CA THR A 190 10.49 8.21 12.89
C THR A 190 10.45 9.04 14.19
N GLU A 191 10.41 8.35 15.33
CA GLU A 191 10.35 8.84 16.70
C GLU A 191 11.67 9.48 17.15
N ASP A 192 12.78 9.11 16.51
CA ASP A 192 14.09 9.69 16.78
C ASP A 192 14.41 10.80 15.77
N ILE A 193 14.05 10.61 14.50
CA ILE A 193 14.42 11.55 13.44
C ILE A 193 13.48 12.77 13.39
N MET A 194 12.17 12.56 13.37
CA MET A 194 11.17 13.63 13.33
C MET A 194 9.81 13.11 13.81
N PRO A 195 9.56 13.19 15.14
CA PRO A 195 8.36 12.65 15.76
C PRO A 195 7.05 13.17 15.15
N LEU A 196 6.11 12.26 14.90
CA LEU A 196 4.84 12.57 14.24
C LEU A 196 3.66 12.81 15.19
N GLU A 197 3.78 12.41 16.46
CA GLU A 197 2.65 12.46 17.38
C GLU A 197 2.31 13.89 17.85
N PRO A 198 1.03 14.19 18.16
CA PRO A 198 -0.15 13.34 17.97
C PRO A 198 -0.67 13.35 16.51
N LEU A 199 -0.52 12.24 15.77
CA LEU A 199 -0.83 12.20 14.34
C LEU A 199 -2.35 12.24 14.08
N ARG A 200 -3.12 11.50 14.88
CA ARG A 200 -4.60 11.54 14.86
C ARG A 200 -5.13 12.98 15.01
N ALA A 201 -4.67 13.68 16.03
CA ALA A 201 -5.16 15.02 16.35
C ALA A 201 -4.84 16.04 15.23
N LYS A 202 -3.71 15.88 14.54
CA LYS A 202 -3.36 16.73 13.38
C LYS A 202 -4.39 16.59 12.25
N TYR A 203 -4.80 15.36 11.93
CA TYR A 203 -5.82 15.13 10.89
C TYR A 203 -7.23 15.54 11.33
N GLU A 204 -7.62 15.29 12.58
CA GLU A 204 -8.90 15.74 13.14
C GLU A 204 -9.01 17.27 13.09
N ALA A 205 -7.92 17.99 13.39
CA ALA A 205 -7.85 19.45 13.28
C ALA A 205 -8.05 19.95 11.83
N PHE A 206 -7.72 19.13 10.82
CA PHE A 206 -7.99 19.41 9.41
C PHE A 206 -9.36 18.88 8.93
N ASN A 207 -10.26 18.53 9.85
CA ASN A 207 -11.62 18.04 9.56
C ASN A 207 -11.63 16.71 8.78
N TRP A 208 -10.77 15.77 9.17
CA TRP A 208 -10.81 14.38 8.70
C TRP A 208 -11.47 13.46 9.73
N HIS A 209 -12.11 12.39 9.27
CA HIS A 209 -12.41 11.23 10.12
C HIS A 209 -11.15 10.40 10.25
N VAL A 210 -10.81 9.94 11.45
CA VAL A 210 -9.56 9.22 11.71
C VAL A 210 -9.86 7.86 12.31
N LEU A 211 -9.37 6.83 11.64
CA LEU A 211 -9.42 5.44 12.09
C LEU A 211 -8.02 4.92 12.35
N GLU A 212 -7.91 3.97 13.28
CA GLU A 212 -6.66 3.26 13.58
C GLU A 212 -6.94 1.75 13.53
N ILE A 213 -6.02 1.00 12.93
CA ILE A 213 -6.15 -0.44 12.73
C ILE A 213 -4.80 -1.14 12.90
N ASP A 214 -4.84 -2.43 13.22
CA ASP A 214 -3.75 -3.36 12.88
C ASP A 214 -3.79 -3.65 11.37
N GLY A 215 -2.76 -3.20 10.65
CA GLY A 215 -2.66 -3.40 9.21
C GLY A 215 -2.29 -4.83 8.78
N HIS A 216 -2.18 -5.75 9.73
CA HIS A 216 -2.06 -7.19 9.52
C HIS A 216 -3.34 -7.95 9.88
N ASN A 217 -4.41 -7.25 10.25
CA ASN A 217 -5.72 -7.83 10.52
C ASN A 217 -6.71 -7.52 9.39
N PHE A 218 -7.04 -8.54 8.58
CA PHE A 218 -7.95 -8.36 7.44
C PHE A 218 -9.34 -7.87 7.82
N GLU A 219 -9.87 -8.27 8.99
CA GLU A 219 -11.17 -7.79 9.45
C GLU A 219 -11.11 -6.30 9.77
N GLU A 220 -10.07 -5.84 10.47
CA GLU A 220 -9.90 -4.42 10.79
C GLU A 220 -9.70 -3.58 9.53
N ILE A 221 -8.86 -4.02 8.58
CA ILE A 221 -8.64 -3.33 7.31
C ILE A 221 -9.96 -3.16 6.55
N VAL A 222 -10.74 -4.24 6.41
CA VAL A 222 -12.01 -4.20 5.68
C VAL A 222 -13.06 -3.37 6.42
N ASN A 223 -13.21 -3.57 7.73
CA ASN A 223 -14.19 -2.84 8.53
C ASN A 223 -13.90 -1.34 8.53
N ALA A 224 -12.64 -0.92 8.66
CA ALA A 224 -12.27 0.49 8.63
C ALA A 224 -12.55 1.13 7.27
N VAL A 225 -12.31 0.42 6.16
CA VAL A 225 -12.64 0.95 4.83
C VAL A 225 -14.16 1.01 4.61
N GLU A 226 -14.92 0.02 5.06
CA GLU A 226 -16.39 0.06 4.97
C GLU A 226 -16.99 1.18 5.84
N GLU A 227 -16.44 1.42 7.03
CA GLU A 227 -16.80 2.58 7.84
C GLU A 227 -16.46 3.89 7.12
N ALA A 228 -15.23 4.02 6.60
CA ALA A 228 -14.79 5.18 5.84
C ALA A 228 -15.67 5.47 4.62
N LYS A 229 -16.20 4.43 3.97
CA LYS A 229 -17.15 4.56 2.84
C LYS A 229 -18.50 5.14 3.29
N ALA A 230 -18.92 4.87 4.52
CA ALA A 230 -20.18 5.35 5.10
C ALA A 230 -20.11 6.80 5.61
N ILE A 231 -18.92 7.32 5.89
CA ILE A 231 -18.71 8.74 6.21
C ILE A 231 -18.96 9.61 4.98
N TYR A 232 -19.85 10.60 5.08
CA TYR A 232 -20.30 11.40 3.94
C TYR A 232 -19.97 12.89 4.05
N GLU A 233 -19.66 13.37 5.25
CA GLU A 233 -19.46 14.79 5.57
C GLU A 233 -18.01 15.25 5.47
N LYS A 234 -17.05 14.33 5.42
CA LYS A 234 -15.60 14.61 5.46
C LYS A 234 -14.77 13.48 4.83
N PRO A 235 -13.51 13.74 4.41
CA PRO A 235 -12.57 12.67 4.04
C PRO A 235 -12.20 11.81 5.26
N THR A 236 -11.75 10.58 5.02
CA THR A 236 -11.28 9.67 6.08
C THR A 236 -9.81 9.32 5.90
N VAL A 237 -9.04 9.27 6.98
CA VAL A 237 -7.69 8.72 7.00
C VAL A 237 -7.65 7.53 7.95
N ILE A 238 -7.03 6.45 7.50
CA ILE A 238 -6.79 5.23 8.27
C ILE A 238 -5.31 5.20 8.61
N ILE A 239 -4.97 5.29 9.89
CA ILE A 239 -3.61 5.08 10.39
C ILE A 239 -3.46 3.56 10.58
N SER A 240 -2.72 2.93 9.68
CA SER A 240 -2.52 1.49 9.65
C SER A 240 -1.20 1.17 10.34
N HIS A 241 -1.25 0.62 11.55
CA HIS A 241 -0.07 0.20 12.28
C HIS A 241 0.48 -1.07 11.63
N ASN A 242 1.67 -0.97 11.04
CA ASN A 242 2.27 -2.03 10.24
C ASN A 242 3.67 -2.37 10.76
N ILE A 243 4.10 -3.59 10.48
CA ILE A 243 5.45 -4.05 10.78
C ILE A 243 6.27 -3.96 9.48
N PRO A 244 7.30 -3.10 9.42
CA PRO A 244 8.15 -3.05 8.25
C PRO A 244 8.93 -4.37 8.16
N GLY A 245 8.98 -4.99 6.98
CA GLY A 245 9.61 -6.31 6.81
C GLY A 245 8.71 -7.51 7.18
N LYS A 246 7.42 -7.28 7.45
CA LYS A 246 6.46 -8.31 7.91
C LYS A 246 6.60 -9.64 7.17
N GLY A 247 6.69 -10.72 7.95
CA GLY A 247 6.73 -12.09 7.46
C GLY A 247 8.13 -12.69 7.39
N ILE A 248 9.17 -11.89 7.68
CA ILE A 248 10.56 -12.33 7.76
C ILE A 248 11.14 -11.80 9.08
N LYS A 249 11.15 -12.65 10.11
CA LYS A 249 11.47 -12.25 11.50
C LYS A 249 12.81 -11.53 11.64
N GLU A 250 13.80 -11.89 10.82
CA GLU A 250 15.14 -11.30 10.87
C GLU A 250 15.16 -9.81 10.52
N ILE A 251 14.23 -9.33 9.71
CA ILE A 251 14.24 -7.97 9.16
C ILE A 251 13.04 -7.12 9.64
N GLU A 252 12.16 -7.70 10.46
CA GLU A 252 11.05 -6.96 11.05
C GLU A 252 11.57 -5.82 11.94
N PHE A 253 10.99 -4.64 11.80
CA PHE A 253 11.37 -3.41 12.53
C PHE A 253 12.77 -2.84 12.25
N ASP A 254 13.53 -3.40 11.29
CA ASP A 254 14.87 -2.90 10.95
C ASP A 254 14.82 -1.90 9.78
N TYR A 255 15.01 -0.61 10.09
CA TYR A 255 15.04 0.48 9.11
C TYR A 255 16.13 0.31 8.04
N LYS A 256 17.19 -0.46 8.29
CA LYS A 256 18.24 -0.73 7.30
C LYS A 256 17.71 -1.45 6.07
N TRP A 257 16.59 -2.17 6.20
CA TRP A 257 15.91 -2.84 5.09
C TRP A 257 14.95 -1.94 4.32
N HIS A 258 14.93 -0.63 4.60
CA HIS A 258 14.14 0.35 3.85
C HIS A 258 14.46 0.31 2.36
N GLY A 259 15.73 0.46 1.98
CA GLY A 259 16.18 0.59 0.58
C GLY A 259 17.19 -0.45 0.11
N ILE A 260 17.30 -1.58 0.82
CA ILE A 260 18.26 -2.65 0.51
C ILE A 260 17.49 -3.90 0.03
N PRO A 261 17.78 -4.43 -1.18
CA PRO A 261 17.26 -5.71 -1.62
C PRO A 261 18.01 -6.88 -0.95
N PRO A 262 17.36 -8.04 -0.71
CA PRO A 262 18.07 -9.23 -0.25
C PRO A 262 19.03 -9.76 -1.32
N ASN A 263 20.18 -10.29 -0.90
CA ASN A 263 21.03 -11.08 -1.78
C ASN A 263 20.44 -12.49 -2.02
N LYS A 264 21.07 -13.30 -2.89
CA LYS A 264 20.56 -14.63 -3.25
C LYS A 264 20.42 -15.59 -2.06
N GLU A 265 21.36 -15.56 -1.12
CA GLU A 265 21.34 -16.43 0.06
C GLU A 265 20.25 -16.01 1.05
N GLN A 266 20.17 -14.71 1.33
CA GLN A 266 19.11 -14.12 2.16
C GLN A 266 17.73 -14.41 1.57
N ALA A 267 17.57 -14.25 0.27
CA ALA A 267 16.32 -14.52 -0.42
C ALA A 267 15.88 -15.98 -0.34
N ALA A 268 16.82 -16.93 -0.50
CA ALA A 268 16.50 -18.35 -0.34
C ALA A 268 15.98 -18.65 1.06
N LYS A 269 16.61 -18.07 2.10
CA LYS A 269 16.15 -18.18 3.50
C LYS A 269 14.77 -17.54 3.69
N PHE A 270 14.57 -16.32 3.21
CA PHE A 270 13.33 -15.57 3.35
C PHE A 270 12.16 -16.27 2.65
N LEU A 271 12.38 -16.81 1.45
CA LEU A 271 11.38 -17.58 0.72
C LEU A 271 11.02 -18.88 1.45
N ALA A 272 11.99 -19.57 2.05
CA ALA A 272 11.72 -20.75 2.87
C ALA A 272 10.86 -20.40 4.12
N GLU A 273 11.17 -19.30 4.80
CA GLU A 273 10.38 -18.80 5.93
C GLU A 273 8.93 -18.47 5.52
N LEU A 274 8.75 -17.76 4.41
CA LEU A 274 7.42 -17.42 3.89
C LEU A 274 6.64 -18.66 3.44
N ARG A 275 7.26 -19.62 2.76
CA ARG A 275 6.60 -20.85 2.28
C ARG A 275 6.11 -21.74 3.40
N THR A 276 6.78 -21.70 4.55
CA THR A 276 6.38 -22.45 5.75
C THR A 276 5.44 -21.64 6.66
N LEU A 277 5.06 -20.41 6.28
CA LEU A 277 4.35 -19.45 7.14
C LEU A 277 5.01 -19.31 8.53
N GLY A 278 6.35 -19.25 8.53
CA GLY A 278 7.15 -19.25 9.76
C GLY A 278 7.11 -20.58 10.52
N GLY A 279 7.02 -21.71 9.82
CA GLY A 279 6.97 -23.07 10.38
C GLY A 279 5.57 -23.59 10.75
N LYS A 280 4.50 -22.87 10.39
CA LYS A 280 3.11 -23.30 10.63
C LYS A 280 2.63 -24.37 9.65
N ILE A 281 3.26 -24.47 8.49
CA ILE A 281 2.97 -25.47 7.45
C ILE A 281 4.27 -26.09 6.92
N LYS A 282 4.17 -27.32 6.41
CA LYS A 282 5.27 -27.95 5.65
C LYS A 282 5.28 -27.40 4.23
N SER A 283 6.47 -27.13 3.70
CA SER A 283 6.64 -26.66 2.32
C SER A 283 6.32 -27.80 1.34
N GLU A 284 5.70 -27.50 0.20
CA GLU A 284 5.49 -28.49 -0.90
C GLU A 284 6.82 -28.99 -1.52
N HIS A 285 7.92 -28.33 -1.20
CA HIS A 285 9.28 -28.67 -1.64
C HIS A 285 10.12 -29.38 -0.57
N GLU A 286 9.53 -29.72 0.58
CA GLU A 286 10.09 -30.64 1.61
C GLU A 286 9.42 -32.01 1.53
#